data_AF-A0A7W1W033-F1
#
_entry.id   AF-A0A7W1W033-F1
#
_cell.length_a   1.000
_cell.length_b   1.000
_cell.length_c   1.000
_cell.angle_alpha   90.00
_cell.angle_beta   90.00
_cell.angle_gamma   90.00
#
_symmetry.space_group_name_H-M   'P 1'
#
loop_
_entity.id
_entity.type
_entity.pdbx_description
1 polymer ?
#
loop_
_entity_poly.entity_id
_entity_poly.type
_entity_poly.pdbx_seq_one_letter_code
_entity_poly.pdbx_strand_id
1 'polypeptide(L)'
;QNMLAWLTLFLFFMIPLIAFVTWGIRRLVGARSKKHYVGITFLGLWIIGLISGISLAAMIARNFKNNTSLKEEQVMVATKDRLFVDVEGPEWKKYNHHFFGMDVDGDDFPFYDINDDSIFINTVKLSMVKSLDSSFHVYRIRSSRGSAPSRAEKSAQNIDFNIQQRDSVIVLPRGFNISRGDKFRNQRVWIVIEVPVGKKIAFSEKIRNYNWFSVKSRSNGFEVTGDEFDDRENLYRAIPGNEYVMRPEGRPEKIND
;
A
#
# COMPACT_ATOMS: atom_id res chain seq x y z
N GLN A 1 1.99 21.17 -12.43
CA GLN A 1 2.06 19.70 -12.58
C GLN A 1 1.30 19.19 -13.80
N ASN A 2 0.23 19.85 -14.26
CA ASN A 2 -0.58 19.37 -15.39
C ASN A 2 0.10 19.53 -16.77
N MET A 3 0.91 20.57 -16.99
CA MET A 3 1.54 20.83 -18.29
C MET A 3 2.45 19.69 -18.79
N LEU A 4 3.29 19.12 -17.91
CA LEU A 4 4.16 17.99 -18.26
C LEU A 4 3.35 16.72 -18.55
N ALA A 5 2.27 16.47 -17.80
CA ALA A 5 1.39 15.33 -18.05
C ALA A 5 0.69 15.44 -19.42
N TRP A 6 0.17 16.62 -19.76
CA TRP A 6 -0.42 16.86 -21.07
C TRP A 6 0.61 16.75 -22.21
N LEU A 7 1.82 17.30 -22.00
CA LEU A 7 2.89 17.24 -22.99
C LEU A 7 3.37 15.79 -23.23
N THR A 8 3.53 14.98 -22.18
CA THR A 8 3.82 13.55 -22.33
C THR A 8 2.66 12.83 -23.02
N LEU A 9 1.40 13.07 -22.63
CA LEU A 9 0.25 12.41 -23.25
C LEU A 9 0.17 12.70 -24.77
N PHE A 10 0.30 13.96 -25.16
CA PHE A 10 0.24 14.36 -26.57
C PHE A 10 1.50 13.94 -27.35
N LEU A 11 2.71 14.20 -26.84
CA LEU A 11 3.93 13.93 -27.62
C LEU A 11 4.31 12.43 -27.62
N PHE A 12 4.08 11.71 -26.52
CA PHE A 12 4.47 10.31 -26.41
C PHE A 12 3.43 9.34 -26.97
N PHE A 13 2.12 9.65 -26.88
CA PHE A 13 1.08 8.75 -27.40
C PHE A 13 0.49 9.22 -28.74
N MET A 14 0.10 10.50 -28.89
CA MET A 14 -0.57 10.95 -30.12
C MET A 14 0.37 11.04 -31.32
N ILE A 15 1.62 11.50 -31.15
CA ILE A 15 2.56 11.61 -32.27
C ILE A 15 2.90 10.25 -32.89
N PRO A 16 3.33 9.22 -32.13
CA PRO A 16 3.56 7.90 -32.72
C PRO A 16 2.27 7.24 -33.22
N LEU A 17 1.10 7.49 -32.61
CA LEU A 17 -0.17 7.01 -33.14
C LEU A 17 -0.47 7.63 -34.53
N ILE A 18 -0.34 8.94 -34.68
CA ILE A 18 -0.53 9.63 -35.97
C ILE A 18 0.53 9.18 -36.97
N ALA A 19 1.78 9.00 -36.56
CA ALA A 19 2.84 8.46 -37.42
C ALA A 19 2.50 7.04 -37.90
N PHE A 20 1.99 6.19 -37.01
CA PHE A 20 1.58 4.81 -37.32
C PHE A 20 0.36 4.76 -38.24
N VAL A 21 -0.67 5.55 -37.96
CA VAL A 21 -1.89 5.65 -38.80
C VAL A 21 -1.54 6.21 -40.19
N THR A 22 -0.74 7.28 -40.26
CA THR A 22 -0.32 7.85 -41.55
C THR A 22 0.58 6.90 -42.33
N TRP A 23 1.43 6.12 -41.67
CA TRP A 23 2.20 5.04 -42.30
C TRP A 23 1.29 3.93 -42.84
N GLY A 24 0.30 3.48 -42.05
CA GLY A 24 -0.67 2.46 -42.44
C GLY A 24 -1.54 2.86 -43.63
N ILE A 25 -2.11 4.07 -43.61
CA ILE A 25 -2.91 4.61 -44.73
C ILE A 25 -2.05 4.69 -46.00
N ARG A 26 -0.82 5.19 -45.91
CA ARG A 26 0.07 5.26 -47.08
C ARG A 26 0.43 3.89 -47.64
N ARG A 27 0.60 2.89 -46.76
CA ARG A 27 0.90 1.51 -47.17
C ARG A 27 -0.26 0.90 -47.96
N LEU A 28 -1.50 1.19 -47.58
CA LEU A 28 -2.72 0.74 -48.26
C LEU A 28 -2.94 1.47 -49.60
N VAL A 29 -2.68 2.78 -49.65
CA VAL A 29 -2.88 3.61 -50.85
C VAL A 29 -1.71 3.49 -51.86
N GLY A 30 -0.62 2.79 -51.50
CA GLY A 30 0.56 2.66 -52.36
C GLY A 30 1.37 3.95 -52.55
N ALA A 31 1.08 4.97 -51.75
CA ALA A 31 1.74 6.28 -51.83
C ALA A 31 3.17 6.21 -51.28
N ARG A 32 4.17 6.33 -52.15
CA ARG A 32 5.59 6.39 -51.75
C ARG A 32 6.02 7.84 -51.51
N SER A 33 6.50 8.15 -50.30
CA SER A 33 7.13 9.45 -50.03
C SER A 33 8.54 9.48 -50.61
N LYS A 34 8.85 10.50 -51.43
CA LYS A 34 10.22 10.77 -51.92
C LYS A 34 11.11 11.50 -50.90
N LYS A 35 10.55 12.08 -49.83
CA LYS A 35 11.28 12.95 -48.88
C LYS A 35 11.48 12.27 -47.53
N HIS A 36 12.73 11.93 -47.21
CA HIS A 36 13.13 11.22 -45.98
C HIS A 36 12.97 12.06 -44.70
N TYR A 37 12.92 13.40 -44.81
CA TYR A 37 12.83 14.32 -43.66
C TYR A 37 11.60 14.11 -42.78
N VAL A 38 10.47 13.70 -43.36
CA VAL A 38 9.21 13.47 -42.60
C VAL A 38 9.40 12.37 -41.55
N GLY A 39 10.10 11.29 -41.88
CA GLY A 39 10.39 10.20 -40.93
C GLY A 39 11.31 10.66 -39.80
N ILE A 40 12.33 11.45 -40.12
CA ILE A 40 13.28 12.01 -39.15
C ILE A 40 12.58 12.96 -38.18
N THR A 41 11.66 13.80 -38.65
CA THR A 41 10.88 14.69 -37.77
C THR A 41 9.98 13.92 -36.80
N PHE A 42 9.34 12.84 -37.26
CA PHE A 42 8.54 11.99 -36.38
C PHE A 42 9.40 11.28 -35.33
N LEU A 43 10.58 10.78 -35.72
CA LEU A 43 11.52 10.16 -34.78
C LEU A 43 12.01 11.16 -33.73
N GLY A 44 12.37 12.37 -34.14
CA GLY A 44 12.81 13.43 -33.23
C GLY A 44 11.72 13.82 -32.22
N LEU A 45 10.48 14.00 -32.69
CA LEU A 45 9.34 14.29 -31.81
C LEU A 45 9.04 13.14 -30.83
N TRP A 46 9.16 11.89 -31.29
CA TRP A 46 8.99 10.71 -30.44
C TRP A 46 10.05 10.63 -29.33
N ILE A 47 11.32 10.90 -29.64
CA ILE A 47 12.42 10.93 -28.65
C ILE A 47 12.16 12.01 -27.59
N ILE A 48 11.70 13.20 -27.99
CA ILE A 48 11.33 14.27 -27.05
C ILE A 48 10.19 13.82 -26.13
N GLY A 49 9.18 13.14 -26.67
CA GLY A 49 8.10 12.53 -25.90
C GLY A 49 8.62 11.50 -24.89
N LEU A 50 9.55 10.64 -25.30
CA LEU A 50 10.17 9.63 -24.44
C LEU A 50 10.95 10.26 -23.28
N ILE A 51 11.82 11.24 -23.57
CA ILE A 51 12.59 11.97 -22.54
C ILE A 51 11.65 12.66 -21.55
N SER A 52 10.57 13.27 -22.04
CA SER A 52 9.54 13.88 -21.21
C SER A 52 8.82 12.86 -20.33
N GLY A 53 8.47 11.68 -20.89
CA GLY A 53 7.86 10.58 -20.15
C GLY A 53 8.76 10.03 -19.05
N ILE A 54 10.05 9.79 -19.35
CA ILE A 54 11.05 9.34 -18.38
C ILE A 54 11.21 10.39 -17.26
N SER A 55 11.27 11.67 -17.62
CA SER A 55 11.39 12.77 -16.65
C SER A 55 10.15 12.87 -15.75
N LEU A 56 8.95 12.71 -16.30
CA LEU A 56 7.71 12.68 -15.54
C LEU A 56 7.68 11.47 -14.58
N ALA A 57 8.03 10.28 -15.07
CA ALA A 57 8.13 9.07 -14.26
C ALA A 57 9.13 9.24 -13.10
N ALA A 58 10.32 9.80 -13.38
CA ALA A 58 11.32 10.11 -12.36
C ALA A 58 10.81 11.13 -11.33
N MET A 59 10.06 12.15 -11.75
CA MET A 59 9.45 13.13 -10.83
C MET A 59 8.39 12.48 -9.93
N ILE A 60 7.56 11.60 -10.49
CA ILE A 60 6.58 10.83 -9.71
C ILE A 60 7.30 9.92 -8.73
N ALA A 61 8.29 9.14 -9.18
CA ALA A 61 9.06 8.23 -8.33
C ALA A 61 9.73 8.97 -7.16
N ARG A 62 10.28 10.17 -7.39
CA ARG A 62 10.85 11.01 -6.33
C ARG A 62 9.85 11.39 -5.23
N ASN A 63 8.54 11.43 -5.52
CA ASN A 63 7.52 11.70 -4.49
C ASN A 63 7.34 10.56 -3.49
N PHE A 64 7.86 9.36 -3.80
CA PHE A 64 7.77 8.17 -2.96
C PHE A 64 9.14 7.71 -2.45
N LYS A 65 10.18 8.54 -2.60
CA LYS A 65 11.58 8.19 -2.31
C LYS A 65 11.79 7.88 -0.83
N ASN A 66 11.30 8.73 0.05
CA ASN A 66 11.54 8.58 1.49
C ASN A 66 10.37 7.82 2.10
N ASN A 67 10.68 6.90 2.99
CA ASN A 67 9.72 6.12 3.75
C ASN A 67 9.95 6.44 5.23
N THR A 68 8.91 6.89 5.93
CA THR A 68 9.04 7.34 7.32
C THR A 68 7.94 6.70 8.15
N SER A 69 8.32 6.05 9.24
CA SER A 69 7.43 5.59 10.30
C SER A 69 7.42 6.60 11.45
N LEU A 70 6.27 6.77 12.07
CA LEU A 70 6.18 7.41 13.37
C LEU A 70 6.72 6.47 14.45
N LYS A 71 7.11 7.05 15.58
CA LYS A 71 7.43 6.27 16.78
C LYS A 71 6.25 5.39 17.16
N GLU A 72 6.55 4.21 17.67
CA GLU A 72 5.54 3.27 18.14
C GLU A 72 4.70 3.91 19.24
N GLU A 73 3.39 3.80 19.10
CA GLU A 73 2.44 4.33 20.07
C GLU A 73 1.76 3.15 20.76
N GLN A 74 1.98 3.00 22.07
CA GLN A 74 1.25 2.02 22.86
C GLN A 74 -0.18 2.50 23.05
N VAL A 75 -1.13 1.78 22.43
CA VAL A 75 -2.55 2.16 22.42
C VAL A 75 -3.39 1.38 23.43
N MET A 76 -2.87 0.28 23.97
CA MET A 76 -3.64 -0.60 24.86
C MET A 76 -2.73 -1.46 25.75
N VAL A 77 -3.21 -1.74 26.98
CA VAL A 77 -2.66 -2.75 27.88
C VAL A 77 -3.81 -3.61 28.42
N ALA A 78 -3.68 -4.94 28.40
CA ALA A 78 -4.69 -5.84 28.95
C ALA A 78 -4.07 -6.98 29.77
N THR A 79 -4.63 -7.25 30.95
CA THR A 79 -4.15 -8.29 31.88
C THR A 79 -4.93 -9.60 31.82
N LYS A 80 -5.89 -9.73 30.90
CA LYS A 80 -6.74 -10.92 30.72
C LYS A 80 -5.92 -12.14 30.27
N ASP A 81 -6.48 -13.35 30.35
CA ASP A 81 -5.82 -14.59 29.93
C ASP A 81 -5.97 -14.89 28.42
N ARG A 82 -7.04 -14.35 27.82
CA ARG A 82 -7.33 -14.46 26.39
C ARG A 82 -7.67 -13.08 25.83
N LEU A 83 -7.13 -12.78 24.66
CA LEU A 83 -7.43 -11.59 23.88
C LEU A 83 -8.02 -12.00 22.52
N PHE A 84 -9.10 -11.38 22.10
CA PHE A 84 -9.70 -11.58 20.78
C PHE A 84 -9.57 -10.31 19.95
N VAL A 85 -9.05 -10.43 18.73
CA VAL A 85 -8.85 -9.30 17.81
C VAL A 85 -9.90 -9.40 16.71
N ASP A 86 -10.83 -8.46 16.71
CA ASP A 86 -11.88 -8.32 15.71
C ASP A 86 -11.71 -7.04 14.88
N VAL A 87 -12.47 -6.97 13.78
CA VAL A 87 -12.55 -5.80 12.91
C VAL A 87 -13.97 -5.24 12.96
N GLU A 88 -14.08 -3.91 13.01
CA GLU A 88 -15.36 -3.21 13.11
C GLU A 88 -16.30 -3.51 11.94
N GLY A 89 -17.60 -3.35 12.20
CA GLY A 89 -18.64 -3.45 11.19
C GLY A 89 -19.01 -4.88 10.78
N PRO A 90 -19.99 -5.02 9.87
CA PRO A 90 -20.39 -6.30 9.29
C PRO A 90 -19.27 -6.86 8.39
N GLU A 91 -19.52 -8.03 7.80
CA GLU A 91 -18.72 -8.59 6.71
C GLU A 91 -18.32 -7.51 5.69
N TRP A 92 -17.07 -7.58 5.23
CA TRP A 92 -16.55 -6.63 4.26
C TRP A 92 -17.36 -6.77 2.96
N LYS A 93 -17.94 -5.67 2.47
CA LYS A 93 -18.53 -5.66 1.14
C LYS A 93 -17.38 -5.68 0.13
N LYS A 94 -17.22 -6.75 -0.64
CA LYS A 94 -16.28 -6.75 -1.75
C LYS A 94 -16.80 -5.79 -2.82
N TYR A 95 -16.09 -4.70 -3.04
CA TYR A 95 -16.31 -3.86 -4.21
C TYR A 95 -15.37 -4.32 -5.31
N ASN A 96 -15.93 -4.78 -6.43
CA ASN A 96 -15.15 -4.98 -7.64
C ASN A 96 -14.74 -3.59 -8.14
N HIS A 97 -13.43 -3.38 -8.25
CA HIS A 97 -12.90 -2.14 -8.77
C HIS A 97 -12.64 -2.31 -10.26
N HIS A 98 -13.31 -1.49 -11.07
CA HIS A 98 -12.98 -1.37 -12.47
C HIS A 98 -11.87 -0.33 -12.62
N PHE A 99 -10.63 -0.78 -12.84
CA PHE A 99 -9.52 0.12 -13.15
C PHE A 99 -9.32 0.11 -14.68
N PHE A 100 -9.54 1.25 -15.34
CA PHE A 100 -9.55 1.36 -16.81
C PHE A 100 -10.47 0.35 -17.53
N GLY A 101 -11.60 -0.03 -16.90
CA GLY A 101 -12.56 -0.97 -17.49
C GLY A 101 -12.13 -2.45 -17.44
N MET A 102 -11.03 -2.77 -16.74
CA MET A 102 -10.67 -4.13 -16.39
C MET A 102 -11.07 -4.42 -14.94
N ASP A 103 -11.60 -5.61 -14.71
CA ASP A 103 -11.76 -6.15 -13.36
C ASP A 103 -10.37 -6.33 -12.76
N VAL A 104 -10.05 -5.53 -11.75
CA VAL A 104 -8.83 -5.70 -10.97
C VAL A 104 -9.24 -6.29 -9.64
N ASP A 105 -8.63 -7.42 -9.29
CA ASP A 105 -8.86 -8.05 -7.99
C ASP A 105 -8.48 -7.05 -6.89
N GLY A 106 -9.34 -6.91 -5.87
CA GLY A 106 -9.13 -5.97 -4.76
C GLY A 106 -7.88 -6.25 -3.92
N ASP A 107 -7.20 -7.36 -4.18
CA ASP A 107 -5.93 -7.73 -3.55
C ASP A 107 -4.72 -7.06 -4.24
N ASP A 108 -4.86 -6.58 -5.49
CA ASP A 108 -3.76 -5.99 -6.26
C ASP A 108 -3.58 -4.50 -6.03
N PHE A 109 -4.64 -3.80 -5.57
CA PHE A 109 -4.62 -2.35 -5.33
C PHE A 109 -5.03 -2.01 -3.89
N PRO A 110 -4.37 -1.02 -3.26
CA PRO A 110 -4.65 -0.63 -1.87
C PRO A 110 -5.97 0.16 -1.70
N PHE A 111 -6.74 0.39 -2.77
CA PHE A 111 -7.94 1.21 -2.75
C PHE A 111 -9.17 0.34 -2.56
N TYR A 112 -9.88 0.54 -1.45
CA TYR A 112 -11.08 -0.22 -1.12
C TYR A 112 -12.37 0.57 -1.40
N ASP A 113 -12.34 1.89 -1.26
CA ASP A 113 -13.42 2.77 -1.71
C ASP A 113 -12.85 4.12 -2.13
N ILE A 114 -13.44 4.73 -3.15
CA ILE A 114 -13.04 6.03 -3.68
C ILE A 114 -14.29 6.91 -3.73
N ASN A 115 -14.30 7.93 -2.87
CA ASN A 115 -15.28 9.00 -2.92
C ASN A 115 -14.63 10.27 -3.49
N ASP A 116 -15.42 11.29 -3.81
CA ASP A 116 -14.92 12.54 -4.38
C ASP A 116 -13.85 13.19 -3.48
N ASP A 117 -14.04 13.14 -2.16
CA ASP A 117 -13.18 13.86 -1.20
C ASP A 117 -12.13 12.99 -0.49
N SER A 118 -12.29 11.67 -0.53
CA SER A 118 -11.40 10.76 0.19
C SER A 118 -11.31 9.39 -0.47
N ILE A 119 -10.16 8.74 -0.27
CA ILE A 119 -9.94 7.35 -0.64
C ILE A 119 -9.85 6.54 0.66
N PHE A 120 -10.68 5.51 0.79
CA PHE A 120 -10.59 4.57 1.89
C PHE A 120 -9.63 3.43 1.52
N ILE A 121 -8.65 3.19 2.38
CA ILE A 121 -7.65 2.13 2.18
C ILE A 121 -7.55 1.22 3.41
N ASN A 122 -7.24 -0.05 3.16
CA ASN A 122 -7.13 -1.12 4.13
C ASN A 122 -5.68 -1.63 4.27
N THR A 123 -4.69 -0.75 4.08
CA THR A 123 -3.27 -1.08 4.20
C THR A 123 -2.83 -1.21 5.65
N VAL A 124 -3.27 -2.30 6.26
CA VAL A 124 -3.03 -2.66 7.66
C VAL A 124 -2.27 -3.98 7.73
N LYS A 125 -1.30 -4.10 8.63
CA LYS A 125 -0.61 -5.36 8.95
C LYS A 125 -0.80 -5.65 10.43
N LEU A 126 -1.05 -6.91 10.75
CA LEU A 126 -1.09 -7.39 12.13
C LEU A 126 0.06 -8.36 12.36
N SER A 127 0.80 -8.11 13.42
CA SER A 127 1.85 -9.00 13.90
C SER A 127 1.69 -9.23 15.39
N MET A 128 2.21 -10.36 15.84
CA MET A 128 2.30 -10.71 17.25
C MET A 128 3.72 -11.12 17.59
N VAL A 129 4.13 -10.83 18.81
CA VAL A 129 5.44 -11.14 19.36
C VAL A 129 5.29 -11.43 20.86
N LYS A 130 6.29 -12.05 21.48
CA LYS A 130 6.26 -12.34 22.91
C LYS A 130 6.31 -11.05 23.73
N SER A 131 5.43 -10.91 24.72
CA SER A 131 5.53 -9.85 25.72
C SER A 131 6.68 -10.08 26.69
N LEU A 132 7.26 -9.00 27.18
CA LEU A 132 8.29 -9.02 28.22
C LEU A 132 7.70 -9.17 29.63
N ASP A 133 6.40 -8.95 29.79
CA ASP A 133 5.69 -9.05 31.06
C ASP A 133 4.42 -9.93 30.97
N SER A 134 3.59 -9.89 32.02
CA SER A 134 2.35 -10.66 32.13
C SER A 134 1.14 -10.01 31.44
N SER A 135 1.31 -8.89 30.74
CA SER A 135 0.25 -8.12 30.09
C SER A 135 0.37 -8.12 28.58
N PHE A 136 -0.78 -8.10 27.91
CA PHE A 136 -0.84 -7.79 26.49
C PHE A 136 -0.53 -6.31 26.29
N HIS A 137 0.38 -6.00 25.38
CA HIS A 137 0.61 -4.62 24.92
C HIS A 137 0.30 -4.53 23.44
N VAL A 138 -0.38 -3.46 23.03
CA VAL A 138 -0.69 -3.23 21.62
C VAL A 138 -0.09 -1.92 21.18
N TYR A 139 0.72 -2.01 20.14
CA TYR A 139 1.41 -0.89 19.53
C TYR A 139 0.84 -0.62 18.15
N ARG A 140 0.69 0.66 17.86
CA ARG A 140 0.30 1.18 16.55
C ARG A 140 1.47 1.92 15.95
N ILE A 141 1.89 1.49 14.77
CA ILE A 141 2.94 2.13 13.99
C ILE A 141 2.30 2.65 12.70
N ARG A 142 2.40 3.96 12.49
CA ARG A 142 1.88 4.63 11.28
C ARG A 142 3.05 5.00 10.40
N SER A 143 2.94 4.73 9.10
CA SER A 143 3.99 5.09 8.14
C SER A 143 3.40 5.69 6.86
N SER A 144 4.22 6.46 6.16
CA SER A 144 3.90 6.96 4.84
C SER A 144 5.18 7.22 4.06
N ARG A 145 5.05 7.40 2.74
CA ARG A 145 6.14 7.85 1.87
C ARG A 145 6.03 9.33 1.55
N GLY A 146 7.13 9.92 1.10
CA GLY A 146 7.15 11.32 0.74
C GLY A 146 8.38 11.74 -0.04
N SER A 147 8.26 12.92 -0.66
CA SER A 147 9.39 13.58 -1.34
C SER A 147 10.46 14.08 -0.35
N ALA A 148 10.11 14.21 0.93
CA ALA A 148 11.01 14.51 2.04
C ALA A 148 10.52 13.78 3.31
N PRO A 149 11.40 13.44 4.26
CA PRO A 149 11.01 12.78 5.52
C PRO A 149 9.91 13.53 6.28
N SER A 150 10.01 14.86 6.41
CA SER A 150 9.00 15.67 7.11
C SER A 150 7.61 15.62 6.48
N ARG A 151 7.52 15.48 5.15
CA ARG A 151 6.24 15.32 4.45
C ARG A 151 5.66 13.92 4.65
N ALA A 152 6.52 12.90 4.66
CA ALA A 152 6.12 11.53 4.96
C ALA A 152 5.61 11.42 6.40
N GLU A 153 6.31 12.02 7.35
CA GLU A 153 5.90 12.10 8.76
C GLU A 153 4.54 12.79 8.93
N LYS A 154 4.35 13.97 8.34
CA LYS A 154 3.06 14.68 8.36
C LYS A 154 1.92 13.83 7.79
N SER A 155 2.18 13.14 6.68
CA SER A 155 1.18 12.27 6.06
C SER A 155 0.84 11.06 6.93
N ALA A 156 1.82 10.52 7.66
CA ALA A 156 1.62 9.43 8.61
C ALA A 156 0.86 9.89 9.87
N GLN A 157 1.08 11.13 10.33
CA GLN A 157 0.35 11.72 11.46
C GLN A 157 -1.14 11.90 11.15
N ASN A 158 -1.47 12.18 9.89
CA ASN A 158 -2.85 12.35 9.42
C ASN A 158 -3.62 11.03 9.28
N ILE A 159 -2.96 9.87 9.47
CA ILE A 159 -3.64 8.57 9.47
C ILE A 159 -4.46 8.45 10.77
N ASP A 160 -5.78 8.40 10.61
CA ASP A 160 -6.74 8.14 11.68
C ASP A 160 -7.10 6.66 11.73
N PHE A 161 -6.62 5.96 12.76
CA PHE A 161 -6.82 4.51 12.92
C PHE A 161 -6.98 4.16 14.41
N ASN A 162 -8.14 4.50 14.98
CA ASN A 162 -8.36 4.39 16.42
C ASN A 162 -8.88 3.01 16.82
N ILE A 163 -8.09 2.33 17.65
CA ILE A 163 -8.41 1.01 18.16
C ILE A 163 -9.32 1.15 19.38
N GLN A 164 -10.39 0.34 19.44
CA GLN A 164 -11.28 0.30 20.59
C GLN A 164 -11.06 -0.99 21.37
N GLN A 165 -11.10 -0.92 22.70
CA GLN A 165 -11.09 -2.09 23.57
C GLN A 165 -12.44 -2.24 24.27
N ARG A 166 -12.95 -3.47 24.29
CA ARG A 166 -14.12 -3.89 25.07
C ARG A 166 -13.77 -5.19 25.79
N ASP A 167 -13.43 -5.10 27.07
CA ASP A 167 -12.96 -6.21 27.90
C ASP A 167 -11.73 -6.93 27.31
N SER A 168 -11.93 -8.17 26.83
CA SER A 168 -10.93 -9.01 26.18
C SER A 168 -10.97 -8.92 24.64
N VAL A 169 -11.80 -8.03 24.09
CA VAL A 169 -11.92 -7.83 22.64
C VAL A 169 -11.29 -6.52 22.23
N ILE A 170 -10.39 -6.59 21.25
CA ILE A 170 -9.88 -5.43 20.53
C ILE A 170 -10.64 -5.32 19.22
N VAL A 171 -11.19 -4.16 18.95
CA VAL A 171 -11.87 -3.86 17.69
C VAL A 171 -11.01 -2.89 16.88
N LEU A 172 -10.50 -3.38 15.76
CA LEU A 172 -9.71 -2.61 14.81
C LEU A 172 -10.62 -1.95 13.76
N PRO A 173 -10.32 -0.72 13.31
CA PRO A 173 -10.96 -0.13 12.15
C PRO A 173 -10.74 -0.94 10.88
N ARG A 174 -11.69 -0.97 9.94
CA ARG A 174 -11.54 -1.70 8.66
C ARG A 174 -10.41 -1.14 7.79
N GLY A 175 -9.98 0.08 8.07
CA GLY A 175 -9.03 0.83 7.28
C GLY A 175 -9.03 2.28 7.75
N PHE A 176 -8.59 3.17 6.87
CA PHE A 176 -8.56 4.60 7.15
C PHE A 176 -8.73 5.40 5.87
N ASN A 177 -9.22 6.63 6.02
CA ASN A 177 -9.40 7.54 4.90
C ASN A 177 -8.15 8.36 4.65
N ILE A 178 -7.85 8.58 3.37
CA ILE A 178 -6.87 9.55 2.91
C ILE A 178 -7.64 10.69 2.26
N SER A 179 -7.49 11.88 2.82
CA SER A 179 -8.09 13.09 2.25
C SER A 179 -7.46 13.44 0.88
N ARG A 180 -8.23 14.10 0.01
CA ARG A 180 -7.72 14.64 -1.26
C ARG A 180 -6.48 15.54 -1.06
N GLY A 181 -6.40 16.24 0.08
CA GLY A 181 -5.26 17.09 0.45
C GLY A 181 -3.97 16.33 0.72
N ASP A 182 -4.06 15.19 1.42
CA ASP A 182 -2.90 14.38 1.79
C ASP A 182 -2.33 13.56 0.63
N LYS A 183 -3.21 13.15 -0.30
CA LYS A 183 -2.92 12.29 -1.46
C LYS A 183 -2.40 10.91 -1.05
N PHE A 184 -2.63 9.90 -1.90
CA PHE A 184 -2.05 8.58 -1.65
C PHE A 184 -0.52 8.60 -1.77
N ARG A 185 0.15 8.14 -0.72
CA ARG A 185 1.60 8.10 -0.53
C ARG A 185 2.04 6.81 0.15
N ASN A 186 1.35 5.70 -0.13
CA ASN A 186 1.59 4.43 0.55
C ASN A 186 1.53 4.60 2.08
N GLN A 187 0.47 5.23 2.57
CA GLN A 187 0.14 5.29 3.99
C GLN A 187 -0.19 3.90 4.49
N ARG A 188 0.29 3.54 5.68
CA ARG A 188 0.12 2.19 6.25
C ARG A 188 0.01 2.23 7.75
N VAL A 189 -0.69 1.25 8.29
CA VAL A 189 -0.77 0.98 9.73
C VAL A 189 -0.23 -0.41 10.01
N TRP A 190 0.70 -0.52 10.94
CA TRP A 190 1.14 -1.80 11.48
C TRP A 190 0.74 -1.88 12.95
N ILE A 191 -0.05 -2.89 13.27
CA ILE A 191 -0.43 -3.24 14.63
C ILE A 191 0.46 -4.39 15.09
N VAL A 192 1.15 -4.18 16.21
CA VAL A 192 1.96 -5.21 16.85
C VAL A 192 1.40 -5.50 18.22
N ILE A 193 1.14 -6.78 18.48
CA ILE A 193 0.55 -7.25 19.72
C ILE A 193 1.58 -8.09 20.46
N GLU A 194 2.03 -7.60 21.60
CA GLU A 194 2.84 -8.35 22.53
C GLU A 194 1.95 -9.28 23.35
N VAL A 195 2.23 -10.58 23.29
CA VAL A 195 1.43 -11.64 23.90
C VAL A 195 2.24 -12.27 25.03
N PRO A 196 1.75 -12.25 26.29
CA PRO A 196 2.43 -12.91 27.39
C PRO A 196 2.49 -14.42 27.24
N VAL A 197 3.57 -15.01 27.74
CA VAL A 197 3.75 -16.46 27.76
C VAL A 197 2.58 -17.15 28.49
N GLY A 198 2.05 -18.22 27.90
CA GLY A 198 0.93 -18.99 28.42
C GLY A 198 -0.45 -18.40 28.13
N LYS A 199 -0.54 -17.15 27.66
CA LYS A 199 -1.81 -16.50 27.31
C LYS A 199 -2.21 -16.76 25.86
N LYS A 200 -3.51 -16.63 25.60
CA LYS A 200 -4.12 -16.95 24.31
C LYS A 200 -4.49 -15.69 23.54
N ILE A 201 -4.29 -15.71 22.22
CA ILE A 201 -4.75 -14.66 21.32
C ILE A 201 -5.48 -15.28 20.12
N ALA A 202 -6.66 -14.77 19.81
CA ALA A 202 -7.48 -15.23 18.68
C ALA A 202 -7.75 -14.08 17.71
N PHE A 203 -7.79 -14.39 16.42
CA PHE A 203 -8.03 -13.41 15.36
C PHE A 203 -9.29 -13.75 14.57
N SER A 204 -10.17 -12.76 14.41
CA SER A 204 -11.37 -12.83 13.58
C SER A 204 -11.03 -13.10 12.11
N GLU A 205 -11.86 -13.86 11.39
CA GLU A 205 -11.72 -14.07 9.94
C GLU A 205 -11.71 -12.76 9.13
N LYS A 206 -12.30 -11.69 9.68
CA LYS A 206 -12.36 -10.38 9.04
C LYS A 206 -10.97 -9.77 8.79
N ILE A 207 -9.93 -10.17 9.54
CA ILE A 207 -8.58 -9.64 9.32
C ILE A 207 -7.99 -10.06 7.96
N ARG A 208 -8.58 -11.08 7.30
CA ARG A 208 -8.17 -11.54 5.96
C ARG A 208 -8.21 -10.43 4.92
N ASN A 209 -9.11 -9.46 5.09
CA ASN A 209 -9.30 -8.39 4.13
C ASN A 209 -8.33 -7.21 4.32
N TYR A 210 -7.44 -7.25 5.31
CA TYR A 210 -6.34 -6.28 5.34
C TYR A 210 -5.29 -6.63 4.29
N ASN A 211 -4.87 -5.63 3.51
CA ASN A 211 -3.94 -5.81 2.42
C ASN A 211 -2.67 -4.97 2.61
N TRP A 212 -1.56 -5.60 2.96
CA TRP A 212 -0.28 -4.90 3.06
C TRP A 212 0.31 -4.61 1.69
N PHE A 213 -0.06 -3.46 1.13
CA PHE A 213 0.52 -2.98 -0.10
C PHE A 213 2.00 -2.60 0.10
N SER A 214 2.87 -3.34 -0.60
CA SER A 214 4.30 -3.04 -0.69
C SER A 214 4.71 -3.00 -2.16
N VAL A 215 5.44 -1.96 -2.52
CA VAL A 215 6.08 -1.88 -3.85
C VAL A 215 7.44 -2.54 -3.73
N LYS A 216 7.51 -3.78 -4.19
CA LYS A 216 8.76 -4.55 -4.25
C LYS A 216 9.63 -4.02 -5.39
N SER A 217 10.86 -3.62 -5.07
CA SER A 217 11.85 -3.30 -6.08
C SER A 217 12.88 -4.42 -6.14
N ARG A 218 13.00 -5.08 -7.29
CA ARG A 218 14.07 -6.05 -7.54
C ARG A 218 15.29 -5.31 -8.07
N SER A 219 16.41 -5.44 -7.36
CA SER A 219 17.71 -4.95 -7.83
C SER A 219 18.73 -6.08 -7.70
N ASN A 220 19.36 -6.48 -8.82
CA ASN A 220 20.36 -7.55 -8.88
C ASN A 220 19.98 -8.86 -8.15
N GLY A 221 18.75 -9.34 -8.34
CA GLY A 221 18.29 -10.60 -7.73
C GLY A 221 18.00 -10.53 -6.22
N PHE A 222 18.27 -9.40 -5.56
CA PHE A 222 17.84 -9.13 -4.20
C PHE A 222 16.49 -8.40 -4.19
N GLU A 223 15.54 -8.95 -3.45
CA GLU A 223 14.27 -8.30 -3.14
C GLU A 223 14.48 -7.38 -1.94
N VAL A 224 14.54 -6.08 -2.18
CA VAL A 224 14.64 -5.09 -1.10
C VAL A 224 13.22 -4.67 -0.73
N THR A 225 12.71 -5.20 0.39
CA THR A 225 11.50 -4.68 1.03
C THR A 225 11.93 -3.61 2.04
N GLY A 226 11.89 -2.34 1.64
CA GLY A 226 12.25 -1.20 2.51
C GLY A 226 11.22 -0.88 3.59
N ASP A 227 10.57 -1.91 4.14
CA ASP A 227 9.30 -1.83 4.89
C ASP A 227 9.38 -2.42 6.31
N GLU A 228 10.55 -2.89 6.73
CA GLU A 228 10.82 -3.25 8.13
C GLU A 228 11.21 -1.99 8.90
N PHE A 229 10.27 -1.52 9.73
CA PHE A 229 10.45 -0.37 10.61
C PHE A 229 10.45 -0.73 12.09
N ASP A 230 10.27 -2.02 12.36
CA ASP A 230 10.23 -2.62 13.68
C ASP A 230 11.39 -3.62 13.72
N ASP A 231 12.27 -3.45 14.70
CA ASP A 231 13.50 -4.22 14.90
C ASP A 231 13.30 -5.44 15.80
N ARG A 232 12.06 -5.68 16.27
CA ARG A 232 11.75 -6.85 17.10
C ARG A 232 11.99 -8.13 16.32
N GLU A 233 12.82 -9.00 16.91
CA GLU A 233 12.98 -10.36 16.43
C GLU A 233 11.70 -11.17 16.66
N ASN A 234 11.49 -12.19 15.82
CA ASN A 234 10.39 -13.15 15.98
C ASN A 234 8.99 -12.50 15.91
N LEU A 235 8.79 -11.54 15.00
CA LEU A 235 7.47 -11.05 14.64
C LEU A 235 6.74 -12.11 13.80
N TYR A 236 5.61 -12.60 14.33
CA TYR A 236 4.75 -13.56 13.64
C TYR A 236 3.54 -12.87 13.03
N ARG A 237 3.19 -13.26 11.81
CA ARG A 237 1.97 -12.76 11.16
C ARG A 237 0.73 -13.35 11.83
N ALA A 238 -0.27 -12.52 12.09
CA ALA A 238 -1.59 -12.98 12.47
C ALA A 238 -2.28 -13.65 11.27
N ILE A 239 -2.71 -14.90 11.44
CA ILE A 239 -3.47 -15.64 10.40
C ILE A 239 -4.97 -15.50 10.71
N PRO A 240 -5.81 -15.15 9.73
CA PRO A 240 -7.26 -15.03 9.93
C PRO A 240 -7.87 -16.32 10.49
N GLY A 241 -8.82 -16.17 11.42
CA GLY A 241 -9.56 -17.29 12.02
C GLY A 241 -8.78 -18.13 13.02
N ASN A 242 -7.46 -17.93 13.16
CA ASN A 242 -6.64 -18.75 14.03
C ASN A 242 -6.57 -18.21 15.47
N GLU A 243 -6.43 -19.14 16.40
CA GLU A 243 -6.06 -18.88 17.78
C GLU A 243 -4.67 -19.43 18.09
N TYR A 244 -3.95 -18.74 18.96
CA TYR A 244 -2.58 -19.05 19.35
C TYR A 244 -2.41 -19.00 20.86
N VAL A 245 -1.52 -19.84 21.38
CA VAL A 245 -0.94 -19.68 22.72
C VAL A 245 0.53 -19.28 22.57
N MET A 246 0.97 -18.28 23.34
CA MET A 246 2.38 -17.89 23.31
C MET A 246 3.23 -18.82 24.16
N ARG A 247 4.28 -19.38 23.57
CA ARG A 247 5.19 -20.28 24.27
C ARG A 247 6.41 -19.53 24.86
N PRO A 248 7.11 -20.10 25.85
CA PRO A 248 8.25 -19.45 26.51
C PRO A 248 9.39 -19.03 25.54
N GLU A 249 9.62 -19.83 24.50
CA GLU A 249 10.58 -19.56 23.42
C GLU A 249 10.18 -18.37 22.53
N GLY A 250 8.98 -17.82 22.72
CA GLY A 250 8.46 -16.67 21.97
C GLY A 250 7.78 -17.00 20.66
N ARG A 251 7.65 -18.30 20.34
CA ARG A 251 6.89 -18.76 19.18
C ARG A 251 5.42 -18.95 19.55
N PRO A 252 4.47 -18.34 18.82
CA PRO A 252 3.06 -18.62 18.97
C PRO A 252 2.74 -19.99 18.37
N GLU A 253 2.10 -20.85 19.15
CA GLU A 253 1.63 -22.16 18.70
C GLU A 253 0.13 -22.07 18.41
N LYS A 254 -0.27 -22.50 17.21
CA LYS A 254 -1.68 -22.53 16.84
C LYS A 254 -2.41 -23.54 17.72
N ILE A 255 -3.50 -23.11 18.33
CA ILE A 255 -4.45 -23.99 19.00
C ILE A 255 -5.37 -24.52 17.91
N ASN A 256 -5.29 -25.81 17.63
CA ASN A 256 -6.27 -26.47 16.76
C ASN A 256 -7.48 -26.82 17.64
N ASP A 257 -8.67 -26.41 17.22
CA ASP A 257 -9.94 -26.97 17.70
C ASP A 257 -10.10 -28.42 17.22
#